data_AF-A0A6P5RXJ9-F1
#
_entry.id   AF-A0A6P5RXJ9-F1
#
_cell.length_a   1.000
_cell.length_b   1.000
_cell.length_c   1.000
_cell.angle_alpha   90.00
_cell.angle_beta   90.00
_cell.angle_gamma   90.00
#
_symmetry.space_group_name_H-M   'P 1'
#
loop_
_entity.id
_entity.type
_entity.pdbx_description
1 polymer ?
#
loop_
_entity_poly.entity_id
_entity_poly.type
_entity_poly.pdbx_seq_one_letter_code
_entity_poly.pdbx_strand_id
1 'polypeptide(L)'
;MDAISQLQEKVNTIATIAFTTIGTLQRDAPPVRISPNYPESGSGPAPAPNPNPTADSDADFAKQPKLMSAELVKAAKQFDALVAALPLSEGGEEAQLKRIAQLEAENDAVGQQLEKQLEAAERELQEVRELFGQAADHCLNLKKPE
;
A
#
# COMPACT_ATOMS: atom_id res chain seq x y z
N MET A 1 4.19 -2.39 -3.73
CA MET A 1 4.07 -3.46 -2.73
C MET A 1 2.80 -4.23 -3.05
N ASP A 2 2.83 -5.55 -3.04
CA ASP A 2 1.66 -6.39 -3.35
C ASP A 2 0.52 -6.20 -2.33
N ALA A 3 -0.73 -6.39 -2.75
CA ALA A 3 -1.91 -6.18 -1.90
C ALA A 3 -1.95 -7.14 -0.70
N ILE A 4 -1.49 -8.38 -0.88
CA ILE A 4 -1.41 -9.37 0.21
C ILE A 4 -0.31 -8.96 1.20
N SER A 5 0.84 -8.49 0.71
CA SER A 5 1.90 -7.97 1.59
C SER A 5 1.44 -6.76 2.42
N GLN A 6 0.66 -5.85 1.82
CA GLN A 6 0.07 -4.72 2.56
C GLN A 6 -0.90 -5.18 3.66
N LEU A 7 -1.74 -6.19 3.37
CA LEU A 7 -2.62 -6.77 4.39
C LEU A 7 -1.85 -7.39 5.55
N GLN A 8 -0.79 -8.15 5.26
CA GLN A 8 0.07 -8.74 6.28
C GLN A 8 0.71 -7.69 7.18
N GLU A 9 1.23 -6.60 6.59
CA GLU A 9 1.80 -5.48 7.35
C GLU A 9 0.75 -4.80 8.24
N LYS A 10 -0.48 -4.62 7.75
CA LYS A 10 -1.57 -4.03 8.54
C LYS A 10 -2.02 -4.91 9.69
N VAL A 11 -2.08 -6.24 9.50
CA VAL A 11 -2.36 -7.17 10.60
C VAL A 11 -1.28 -7.08 11.67
N ASN A 12 0.00 -7.06 11.27
CA ASN A 12 1.12 -6.91 12.21
C ASN A 12 1.06 -5.56 12.97
N THR A 13 0.68 -4.49 12.27
CA THR A 13 0.47 -3.17 12.87
C THR A 13 -0.64 -3.20 13.91
N ILE A 14 -1.79 -3.81 13.58
CA ILE A 14 -2.93 -3.96 14.51
C ILE A 14 -2.50 -4.76 15.75
N ALA A 15 -1.77 -5.87 15.56
CA ALA A 15 -1.27 -6.68 16.66
C ALA A 15 -0.32 -5.88 17.57
N THR A 16 0.58 -5.09 16.97
CA THR A 16 1.50 -4.21 17.69
C THR A 16 0.73 -3.16 18.50
N ILE A 17 -0.21 -2.44 17.87
CA ILE A 17 -1.04 -1.43 18.55
C ILE A 17 -1.79 -2.07 19.72
N ALA A 18 -2.41 -3.24 19.51
CA ALA A 18 -3.16 -3.93 20.55
C ALA A 18 -2.27 -4.33 21.73
N PHE A 19 -1.11 -4.96 21.46
CA PHE A 19 -0.16 -5.36 22.50
C PHE A 19 0.36 -4.16 23.29
N THR A 20 0.78 -3.09 22.61
CA THR A 20 1.26 -1.87 23.27
C THR A 20 0.16 -1.21 24.08
N THR A 21 -1.06 -1.10 23.54
CA THR A 21 -2.18 -0.45 24.24
C THR A 21 -2.58 -1.21 25.49
N ILE A 22 -2.70 -2.54 25.42
CA ILE A 22 -3.05 -3.35 26.60
C ILE A 22 -1.91 -3.30 27.62
N GLY A 23 -0.66 -3.38 27.17
CA GLY A 23 0.50 -3.33 28.05
C GLY A 23 0.64 -2.00 28.79
N THR A 24 0.40 -0.87 28.12
CA THR A 24 0.43 0.46 28.77
C THR A 24 -0.72 0.62 29.76
N LEU A 25 -1.93 0.17 29.40
CA LEU A 25 -3.08 0.18 30.31
C LEU A 25 -2.82 -0.61 31.59
N GLN A 26 -2.21 -1.79 31.48
CA GLN A 26 -1.91 -2.63 32.64
C GLN A 26 -0.78 -2.05 33.49
N ARG A 27 0.28 -1.53 32.86
CA ARG A 27 1.43 -0.95 33.55
C ARG A 27 1.06 0.32 34.33
N ASP A 28 0.20 1.15 33.76
CA ASP A 28 -0.11 2.48 34.27
C ASP A 28 -1.45 2.53 35.03
N ALA A 29 -2.09 1.37 35.28
CA ALA A 29 -3.38 1.30 35.97
C ALA A 29 -3.30 1.78 37.43
N PRO A 30 -4.10 2.78 37.84
CA PRO A 30 -4.16 3.20 39.23
C PRO A 30 -4.89 2.16 40.11
N PRO A 31 -4.53 2.03 41.39
CA PRO A 31 -5.24 1.16 42.32
C PRO A 31 -6.72 1.54 42.46
N VAL A 32 -7.62 0.57 42.37
CA VAL A 32 -9.07 0.76 42.59
C VAL A 32 -9.45 0.29 44.00
N ARG A 33 -10.14 1.15 44.76
CA ARG A 33 -10.71 0.77 46.06
C ARG A 33 -11.92 -0.14 45.85
N ILE A 34 -11.84 -1.34 46.40
CA ILE A 34 -12.88 -2.39 46.35
C ILE A 34 -13.92 -2.29 47.47
N SER A 35 -13.70 -1.45 48.48
CA SER A 35 -14.70 -1.15 49.52
C SER A 35 -14.46 0.23 50.13
N PRO A 36 -15.52 0.97 50.52
CA PRO A 36 -15.38 2.28 51.17
C PRO A 36 -14.58 2.24 52.48
N ASN A 37 -14.65 1.10 53.19
CA ASN A 37 -13.96 0.86 54.47
C ASN A 37 -12.68 0.02 54.34
N TYR A 38 -12.08 -0.06 53.15
CA TYR A 38 -10.81 -0.79 53.01
C TYR A 38 -9.73 -0.07 53.83
N PRO A 39 -9.05 -0.74 54.78
CA PRO A 39 -7.98 -0.10 55.53
C PRO A 39 -6.90 0.33 54.55
N GLU A 40 -6.59 1.62 54.50
CA GLU A 40 -5.36 2.05 53.84
C GLU A 40 -4.23 1.35 54.58
N SER A 41 -3.49 0.48 53.89
CA SER A 41 -2.35 -0.19 54.49
C SER A 41 -1.35 0.87 54.92
N GLY A 42 -1.42 1.25 56.20
CA GLY A 42 -0.46 2.14 56.83
C GLY A 42 0.91 1.47 56.86
N SER A 43 1.95 2.27 56.70
CA SER A 43 3.37 1.99 56.96
C SER A 43 4.21 1.28 55.88
N GLY A 44 4.24 1.84 54.68
CA GLY A 44 5.48 1.98 53.91
C GLY A 44 5.73 3.47 53.69
N PRO A 45 6.97 3.96 53.50
CA PRO A 45 7.16 5.33 53.04
C PRO A 45 6.28 5.53 51.82
N ALA A 46 5.54 6.64 51.75
CA ALA A 46 4.80 7.01 50.56
C ALA A 46 5.72 6.70 49.36
N PRO A 47 5.27 5.92 48.35
CA PRO A 47 6.12 5.64 47.21
C PRO A 47 6.68 6.98 46.77
N ALA A 48 8.02 7.08 46.75
CA ALA A 48 8.69 8.34 46.46
C ALA A 48 7.97 8.97 45.28
N PRO A 49 7.54 10.25 45.36
CA PRO A 49 6.84 10.88 44.27
C PRO A 49 7.70 10.63 43.05
N ASN A 50 7.11 10.01 42.03
CA ASN A 50 7.77 9.76 40.77
C ASN A 50 8.54 11.03 40.43
N PRO A 51 9.87 11.00 40.18
CA PRO A 51 10.67 12.23 40.10
C PRO A 51 10.21 13.20 39.00
N ASN A 52 9.28 12.76 38.13
CA ASN A 52 8.36 13.62 37.40
C ASN A 52 6.93 13.50 37.94
N PRO A 53 6.50 14.32 38.92
CA PRO A 53 5.10 14.48 39.24
C PRO A 53 4.56 15.58 38.31
N THR A 54 4.21 15.25 37.08
CA THR A 54 3.33 16.14 36.32
C THR A 54 1.93 15.96 36.88
N ALA A 55 1.38 16.99 37.50
CA ALA A 55 -0.01 17.04 37.99
C ALA A 55 -1.05 16.79 36.87
N ASP A 56 -0.61 16.70 35.62
CA ASP A 56 -1.36 16.30 34.44
C ASP A 56 -1.48 14.76 34.25
N SER A 57 -0.79 13.93 35.04
CA SER A 57 -0.66 12.47 34.79
C SER A 57 -1.98 11.68 34.85
N ASP A 58 -2.90 12.02 35.76
CA ASP A 58 -4.20 11.33 35.85
C ASP A 58 -5.16 11.77 34.72
N ALA A 59 -5.10 13.05 34.32
CA ALA A 59 -5.87 13.57 33.21
C ALA A 59 -5.35 13.05 31.85
N ASP A 60 -4.04 12.80 31.73
CA ASP A 60 -3.42 12.20 30.56
C ASP A 60 -3.64 10.69 30.48
N PHE A 61 -3.63 9.96 31.62
CA PHE A 61 -4.00 8.54 31.64
C PHE A 61 -5.44 8.30 31.16
N ALA A 62 -6.37 9.22 31.39
CA ALA A 62 -7.74 9.10 30.86
C ALA A 62 -7.86 9.42 29.35
N LYS A 63 -6.91 10.19 28.78
CA LYS A 63 -6.91 10.58 27.36
C LYS A 63 -6.16 9.59 26.48
N GLN A 64 -5.05 9.03 26.97
CA GLN A 64 -4.20 8.10 26.22
C GLN A 64 -4.95 6.85 25.72
N PRO A 65 -5.81 6.17 26.52
CA PRO A 65 -6.60 5.02 26.06
C PRO A 65 -7.54 5.38 24.91
N LYS A 66 -8.13 6.59 24.94
CA LYS A 66 -9.00 7.06 23.86
C LYS A 66 -8.21 7.23 22.57
N LEU A 67 -7.03 7.86 22.61
CA LEU A 67 -6.18 8.02 21.43
C LEU A 67 -5.73 6.67 20.87
N MET A 68 -5.27 5.75 21.73
CA MET A 68 -4.82 4.43 21.30
C MET A 68 -5.97 3.56 20.76
N SER A 69 -7.16 3.63 21.36
CA SER A 69 -8.36 2.96 20.84
C SER A 69 -8.79 3.53 19.49
N ALA A 70 -8.67 4.84 19.28
CA ALA A 70 -8.96 5.47 17.99
C ALA A 70 -7.95 5.04 16.91
N GLU A 71 -6.69 4.88 17.27
CA GLU A 71 -5.65 4.37 16.38
C GLU A 71 -5.92 2.91 15.97
N LEU A 72 -6.31 2.07 16.92
CA LEU A 72 -6.70 0.68 16.64
C LEU A 72 -7.89 0.61 15.68
N VAL A 73 -8.94 1.40 15.93
CA VAL A 73 -10.12 1.46 15.05
C VAL A 73 -9.74 1.97 13.66
N LYS A 74 -8.86 2.97 13.57
CA LYS A 74 -8.36 3.48 12.29
C LYS A 74 -7.60 2.39 11.53
N ALA A 75 -6.72 1.65 12.20
CA ALA A 75 -5.97 0.56 11.59
C ALA A 75 -6.90 -0.56 11.10
N ALA A 76 -7.93 -0.92 11.88
CA ALA A 76 -8.94 -1.88 11.48
C ALA A 76 -9.72 -1.43 10.22
N LYS A 77 -10.17 -0.17 10.18
CA LYS A 77 -10.84 0.38 8.98
C LYS A 77 -9.95 0.40 7.75
N GLN A 78 -8.65 0.67 7.91
CA GLN A 78 -7.69 0.59 6.82
C GLN A 78 -7.52 -0.84 6.32
N PHE A 79 -7.50 -1.81 7.22
CA PHE A 79 -7.49 -3.22 6.86
C PHE A 79 -8.75 -3.61 6.07
N ASP A 80 -9.94 -3.23 6.53
CA ASP A 80 -11.20 -3.49 5.81
C ASP A 80 -11.20 -2.89 4.40
N ALA A 81 -10.69 -1.66 4.25
CA ALA A 81 -10.56 -1.02 2.95
C ALA A 81 -9.61 -1.78 2.01
N LEU A 82 -8.51 -2.33 2.54
CA LEU A 82 -7.59 -3.16 1.75
C LEU A 82 -8.23 -4.48 1.35
N VAL A 83 -9.00 -5.12 2.24
CA VAL A 83 -9.75 -6.34 1.93
C VAL A 83 -10.78 -6.07 0.84
N ALA A 84 -11.52 -4.96 0.92
CA ALA A 84 -12.49 -4.56 -0.09
C ALA A 84 -11.87 -4.22 -1.46
N ALA A 85 -10.60 -3.81 -1.47
CA ALA A 85 -9.86 -3.50 -2.69
C ALA A 85 -9.20 -4.74 -3.32
N LEU A 86 -9.30 -5.93 -2.71
CA LEU A 86 -8.76 -7.14 -3.31
C LEU A 86 -9.50 -7.47 -4.61
N PRO A 87 -8.78 -7.75 -5.72
CA PRO A 87 -9.39 -8.20 -6.94
C PRO A 87 -9.96 -9.60 -6.72
N LEU A 88 -11.27 -9.68 -6.48
CA LEU A 88 -11.97 -10.94 -6.36
C LEU A 88 -12.09 -11.55 -7.76
N SER A 89 -11.60 -12.78 -7.94
CA SER A 89 -11.91 -13.54 -9.15
C SER A 89 -13.38 -13.93 -9.13
N GLU A 90 -14.21 -13.18 -9.85
CA GLU A 90 -15.60 -13.57 -10.11
C GLU A 90 -15.59 -14.94 -10.81
N GLY A 91 -16.09 -15.97 -10.12
CA GLY A 91 -16.13 -17.34 -10.63
C GLY A 91 -14.94 -18.24 -10.25
N GLY A 92 -14.07 -17.81 -9.32
CA GLY A 92 -13.02 -18.65 -8.76
C GLY A 92 -11.83 -18.87 -9.70
N GLU A 93 -11.03 -19.91 -9.44
CA GLU A 93 -9.76 -20.13 -10.14
C GLU A 93 -9.97 -20.50 -11.62
N GLU A 94 -10.97 -21.32 -11.94
CA GLU A 94 -11.24 -21.75 -13.32
C GLU A 94 -11.63 -20.57 -14.23
N ALA A 95 -12.49 -19.67 -13.74
CA ALA A 95 -12.84 -18.46 -14.48
C ALA A 95 -11.62 -17.55 -14.68
N GLN A 96 -10.72 -17.48 -13.69
CA GLN A 96 -9.48 -16.74 -13.80
C GLN A 96 -8.54 -17.33 -14.86
N LEU A 97 -8.34 -18.64 -14.85
CA LEU A 97 -7.52 -19.34 -15.84
C LEU A 97 -8.06 -19.16 -17.26
N LYS A 98 -9.38 -19.27 -17.42
CA LYS A 98 -10.03 -19.00 -18.70
C LYS A 98 -9.82 -17.56 -19.16
N ARG A 99 -9.91 -16.60 -18.24
CA ARG A 99 -9.66 -15.18 -18.54
C ARG A 99 -8.20 -14.93 -18.93
N ILE A 100 -7.25 -15.60 -18.28
CA ILE A 100 -5.82 -15.53 -18.63
C ILE A 100 -5.61 -16.06 -20.05
N ALA A 101 -6.12 -17.26 -20.37
CA ALA A 101 -5.99 -17.83 -21.71
C ALA A 101 -6.62 -16.95 -22.80
N GLN A 102 -7.74 -16.29 -22.50
CA GLN A 102 -8.34 -15.31 -23.40
C GLN A 102 -7.41 -14.10 -23.62
N LEU A 103 -6.87 -13.54 -22.54
CA LEU A 103 -5.97 -12.39 -22.62
C LEU A 103 -4.66 -12.72 -23.36
N GLU A 104 -4.14 -13.93 -23.19
CA GLU A 104 -2.97 -14.42 -23.94
C GLU A 104 -3.28 -14.47 -25.45
N ALA A 105 -4.40 -15.07 -25.84
CA ALA A 105 -4.81 -15.12 -27.25
C ALA A 105 -5.07 -13.73 -27.85
N GLU A 106 -5.66 -12.81 -27.08
CA GLU A 106 -5.84 -11.41 -27.48
C GLU A 106 -4.49 -10.70 -27.65
N ASN A 107 -3.55 -10.92 -26.72
CA ASN A 107 -2.21 -10.33 -26.78
C ASN A 107 -1.45 -10.81 -28.02
N ASP A 108 -1.47 -12.12 -28.29
CA ASP A 108 -0.84 -12.70 -29.48
C ASP A 108 -1.41 -12.13 -30.78
N ALA A 109 -2.74 -12.01 -30.87
CA ALA A 109 -3.40 -11.44 -32.03
C ALA A 109 -3.02 -9.97 -32.25
N VAL A 110 -2.98 -9.16 -31.18
CA VAL A 110 -2.54 -7.77 -31.23
C VAL A 110 -1.05 -7.68 -31.60
N GLY A 111 -0.22 -8.57 -31.08
CA GLY A 111 1.21 -8.67 -31.41
C GLY A 111 1.44 -8.91 -32.90
N GLN A 112 0.72 -9.86 -33.50
CA GLN A 112 0.80 -10.14 -34.93
C GLN A 112 0.33 -8.96 -35.79
N GLN A 113 -0.72 -8.25 -35.36
CA GLN A 113 -1.19 -7.05 -36.06
C GLN A 113 -0.13 -5.94 -36.00
N LEU A 114 0.49 -5.75 -34.84
CA LEU A 114 1.56 -4.78 -34.65
C LEU A 114 2.77 -5.09 -35.53
N GLU A 115 3.19 -6.35 -35.61
CA GLU A 115 4.30 -6.79 -36.47
C GLU A 115 4.01 -6.50 -37.95
N LYS A 116 2.80 -6.81 -38.43
CA LYS A 116 2.37 -6.48 -39.80
C LYS A 116 2.41 -4.99 -40.10
N GLN A 117 1.99 -4.16 -39.13
CA GLN A 117 2.02 -2.70 -39.29
C GLN A 117 3.46 -2.18 -39.32
N LEU A 118 4.35 -2.73 -38.50
CA LEU A 118 5.77 -2.40 -38.51
C LEU A 118 6.40 -2.76 -39.86
N GLU A 119 6.17 -3.96 -40.39
CA GLU A 119 6.68 -4.34 -41.70
C GLU A 119 6.18 -3.41 -42.82
N ALA A 120 4.91 -3.02 -42.79
CA ALA A 120 4.34 -2.11 -43.78
C ALA A 120 4.99 -0.72 -43.69
N ALA A 121 5.12 -0.19 -42.47
CA ALA A 121 5.75 1.10 -42.23
C ALA A 121 7.25 1.11 -42.61
N GLU A 122 7.97 0.02 -42.36
CA GLU A 122 9.37 -0.12 -42.77
C GLU A 122 9.53 -0.12 -44.29
N ARG A 123 8.63 -0.78 -45.03
CA ARG A 123 8.64 -0.75 -46.50
C ARG A 123 8.36 0.64 -47.04
N GLU A 124 7.35 1.32 -46.51
CA GLU A 124 7.01 2.69 -46.92
C GLU A 124 8.18 3.65 -46.64
N LEU A 125 8.81 3.52 -45.47
CA LEU A 125 9.97 4.30 -45.10
C LEU A 125 11.18 4.03 -46.00
N GLN A 126 11.38 2.79 -46.44
CA GLN A 126 12.41 2.44 -47.41
C GLN A 126 12.14 3.08 -48.78
N GLU A 127 10.90 3.04 -49.27
CA GLU A 127 10.50 3.68 -50.53
C GLU A 127 10.74 5.21 -50.48
N VAL A 128 10.34 5.87 -49.39
CA VAL A 128 10.59 7.30 -49.20
C VAL A 128 12.09 7.62 -49.21
N ARG A 129 12.92 6.78 -48.56
CA ARG A 129 14.38 6.95 -48.56
C ARG A 129 14.99 6.82 -49.95
N GLU A 130 14.51 5.86 -50.74
CA GLU A 130 14.99 5.65 -52.11
C GLU A 130 14.61 6.82 -53.03
N LEU A 131 13.35 7.26 -52.98
CA LEU A 131 12.87 8.42 -53.73
C LEU A 131 13.63 9.69 -53.34
N PHE A 132 13.87 9.88 -52.05
CA PHE A 132 14.68 11.00 -51.57
C PHE A 132 16.12 10.94 -52.09
N GLY A 133 16.75 9.76 -52.06
CA GLY A 133 18.09 9.54 -52.62
C GLY A 133 18.16 9.90 -54.11
N GLN A 134 17.21 9.40 -54.90
CA GLN A 134 17.11 9.71 -56.34
C GLN A 134 16.94 11.21 -56.60
N ALA A 135 16.08 11.88 -55.82
CA ALA A 135 15.87 13.33 -55.94
C ALA A 135 17.14 14.12 -55.58
N ALA A 136 17.87 13.69 -54.54
CA ALA A 136 19.14 14.29 -54.14
C ALA A 136 20.22 14.12 -55.24
N ASP A 137 20.36 12.92 -55.79
CA ASP A 137 21.31 12.62 -56.86
C ASP A 137 21.01 13.38 -58.15
N HIS A 138 19.72 13.49 -58.51
CA HIS A 138 19.29 14.31 -59.64
C HIS A 138 19.68 15.78 -59.45
N CYS A 139 19.42 16.35 -58.26
CA CYS A 139 19.81 17.73 -57.94
C CYS A 139 21.33 17.95 -57.98
N LEU A 140 22.13 16.96 -57.56
CA LEU A 140 23.60 17.04 -57.59
C LEU A 140 24.15 16.94 -59.02
N ASN A 141 23.59 16.05 -59.85
CA ASN A 141 24.03 15.89 -61.24
C ASN A 141 23.66 17.08 -62.13
N LEU A 142 22.53 17.74 -61.87
CA LEU A 142 22.18 19.01 -62.55
C LEU A 142 23.13 20.17 -62.23
N LYS A 143 23.94 20.06 -61.17
CA LYS A 143 24.87 21.10 -60.71
C LYS A 143 26.31 20.92 -61.16
N LYS A 144 26.64 19.85 -61.91
CA LYS A 144 27.99 19.70 -62.48
C LYS A 144 28.19 20.72 -63.61
N PRO A 145 29.13 21.68 -63.48
CA PRO A 145 29.47 22.57 -64.58
C PRO A 145 30.29 21.82 -65.64
N GLU A 146 30.08 22.14 -66.91
CA GLU A 146 30.96 21.75 -68.04
C GLU A 146 32.39 22.29 -67.86
#